data_AF-A0A842MV91-F1
#
_entry.id   AF-A0A842MV91-F1
#
_cell.length_a   1.000
_cell.length_b   1.000
_cell.length_c   1.000
_cell.angle_alpha   90.00
_cell.angle_beta   90.00
_cell.angle_gamma   90.00
#
_symmetry.space_group_name_H-M   'P 1'
#
loop_
_entity.id
_entity.type
_entity.pdbx_description
1 polymer ?
#
loop_
_entity_poly.entity_id
_entity_poly.type
_entity_poly.pdbx_seq_one_letter_code
_entity_poly.pdbx_strand_id
1 'polypeptide(L)'
;KRAKGFDMDVIYHDVYRREDLEAELGITYKPRDEVMRSADFLSLHVPLTSETHHMMGAEELASMKETAFLINTSRGPVVDEKALADALKKGVIAGAGLDVFETEPVSHDSPLLGLDNIVLTPHLASGSIETRTKMATTAATNIVSVLQGSVPPNLVNPGVMKVRPLPE
;
A
#
# COMPACT_ATOMS: atom_id res chain seq x y z
N LYS A 1 -13.10 -2.04 -6.79
CA LYS A 1 -13.53 -1.33 -8.03
C LYS A 1 -12.81 -1.83 -9.29
N ARG A 2 -11.49 -1.64 -9.46
CA ARG A 2 -10.77 -2.06 -10.69
C ARG A 2 -10.78 -3.58 -10.92
N ALA A 3 -10.50 -4.36 -9.87
CA ALA A 3 -10.51 -5.84 -9.93
C ALA A 3 -11.84 -6.44 -10.42
N LYS A 4 -12.97 -5.77 -10.15
CA LYS A 4 -14.30 -6.20 -10.63
C LYS A 4 -14.40 -6.23 -12.17
N GLY A 5 -13.65 -5.39 -12.87
CA GLY A 5 -13.60 -5.41 -14.34
C GLY A 5 -12.91 -6.66 -14.91
N PHE A 6 -12.21 -7.41 -14.07
CA PHE A 6 -11.52 -8.66 -14.42
C PHE A 6 -12.21 -9.90 -13.83
N ASP A 7 -13.44 -9.74 -13.31
CA ASP A 7 -14.21 -10.82 -12.67
C ASP A 7 -13.46 -11.52 -11.53
N MET A 8 -12.64 -10.77 -10.79
CA MET A 8 -11.90 -11.30 -9.66
C MET A 8 -12.78 -11.41 -8.41
N ASP A 9 -12.58 -12.48 -7.65
CA ASP A 9 -13.05 -12.58 -6.27
C ASP A 9 -12.19 -11.69 -5.35
N VAL A 10 -12.76 -10.59 -4.87
CA VAL A 10 -12.02 -9.60 -4.08
C VAL A 10 -12.20 -9.84 -2.59
N ILE A 11 -11.16 -10.34 -1.95
CA ILE A 11 -11.06 -10.46 -0.49
C ILE A 11 -10.18 -9.33 0.07
N TYR A 12 -10.46 -8.88 1.29
CA TYR A 12 -9.66 -7.84 1.94
C TYR A 12 -9.53 -8.05 3.44
N HIS A 13 -8.47 -7.47 4.00
CA HIS A 13 -8.28 -7.30 5.43
C HIS A 13 -7.93 -5.83 5.70
N ASP A 14 -8.54 -5.26 6.73
CA ASP A 14 -8.23 -3.93 7.26
C ASP A 14 -8.49 -3.95 8.77
N VAL A 15 -7.75 -3.15 9.53
CA VAL A 15 -7.99 -2.97 10.97
C VAL A 15 -9.36 -2.35 11.25
N TYR A 16 -9.92 -1.64 10.26
CA TYR A 16 -11.29 -1.14 10.24
C TYR A 16 -12.08 -1.84 9.14
N ARG A 17 -12.90 -2.83 9.51
CA ARG A 17 -13.82 -3.49 8.58
C ARG A 17 -14.78 -2.46 7.95
N ARG A 18 -14.93 -2.52 6.63
CA ARG A 18 -15.79 -1.64 5.83
C ARG A 18 -17.06 -2.36 5.40
N GLU A 19 -17.86 -2.79 6.38
CA GLU A 19 -19.15 -3.45 6.15
C GLU A 19 -20.07 -2.60 5.27
N ASP A 20 -19.95 -1.27 5.36
CA ASP A 20 -20.67 -0.29 4.55
C ASP A 20 -20.36 -0.38 3.05
N LEU A 21 -19.21 -0.93 2.67
CA LEU A 21 -18.77 -1.05 1.28
C LEU A 21 -18.80 -2.48 0.72
N GLU A 22 -18.97 -3.49 1.57
CA GLU A 22 -18.87 -4.92 1.17
C GLU A 22 -19.87 -5.28 0.09
N ALA A 23 -21.15 -4.98 0.32
CA ALA A 23 -22.22 -5.26 -0.64
C ALA A 23 -22.13 -4.38 -1.90
N GLU A 24 -21.81 -3.09 -1.75
CA GLU A 24 -21.69 -2.15 -2.89
C GLU A 24 -20.57 -2.58 -3.85
N LEU A 25 -19.42 -2.94 -3.28
CA LEU A 25 -18.22 -3.24 -4.06
C LEU A 25 -18.09 -4.72 -4.43
N GLY A 26 -18.89 -5.60 -3.83
CA GLY A 26 -18.77 -7.04 -3.97
C GLY A 26 -17.43 -7.56 -3.41
N ILE A 27 -17.03 -7.04 -2.24
CA ILE A 27 -15.78 -7.43 -1.57
C ILE A 27 -16.10 -8.19 -0.28
N THR A 28 -15.25 -9.14 0.09
CA THR A 28 -15.44 -9.96 1.30
C THR A 28 -14.31 -9.74 2.29
N TYR A 29 -14.65 -9.37 3.53
CA TYR A 29 -13.68 -9.31 4.61
C TYR A 29 -13.21 -10.71 4.98
N LYS A 30 -11.91 -10.87 5.19
CA LYS A 30 -11.30 -12.09 5.74
C LYS A 30 -10.22 -11.74 6.77
N PRO A 31 -9.93 -12.64 7.72
CA PRO A 31 -8.75 -12.52 8.57
C PRO A 31 -7.47 -12.41 7.74
N ARG A 32 -6.49 -11.67 8.24
CA ARG A 32 -5.21 -11.40 7.55
C ARG A 32 -4.57 -12.66 6.96
N ASP A 33 -4.41 -13.69 7.78
CA ASP A 33 -3.74 -14.93 7.38
C ASP A 33 -4.52 -15.70 6.31
N GLU A 34 -5.85 -15.60 6.32
CA GLU A 34 -6.70 -16.20 5.29
C GLU A 34 -6.56 -15.45 3.96
N VAL A 35 -6.46 -14.11 3.98
CA VAL A 35 -6.17 -13.31 2.79
C VAL A 35 -4.83 -13.72 2.18
N MET A 36 -3.77 -13.80 2.99
CA MET A 36 -2.43 -14.16 2.53
C MET A 36 -2.38 -15.54 1.87
N ARG A 37 -3.00 -16.55 2.49
CA ARG A 37 -3.02 -17.94 1.98
C ARG A 37 -3.90 -18.13 0.75
N SER A 38 -4.95 -17.31 0.60
CA SER A 38 -5.97 -17.50 -0.46
C SER A 38 -5.72 -16.66 -1.69
N ALA A 39 -4.94 -15.57 -1.60
CA ALA A 39 -4.78 -14.61 -2.69
C ALA A 39 -3.87 -15.15 -3.81
N ASP A 40 -4.33 -15.05 -5.05
CA ASP A 40 -3.49 -15.20 -6.26
C ASP A 40 -2.75 -13.89 -6.58
N PHE A 41 -3.32 -12.75 -6.17
CA PHE A 41 -2.70 -11.43 -6.24
C PHE A 41 -2.90 -10.73 -4.89
N LEU A 42 -1.81 -10.46 -4.16
CA LEU A 42 -1.84 -9.76 -2.89
C LEU A 42 -1.33 -8.33 -3.08
N SER A 43 -2.20 -7.34 -2.94
CA SER A 43 -1.85 -5.91 -3.08
C SER A 43 -1.85 -5.19 -1.73
N LEU A 44 -0.75 -4.52 -1.40
CA LEU A 44 -0.55 -3.85 -0.11
C LEU A 44 -0.99 -2.38 -0.17
N HIS A 45 -1.84 -1.98 0.79
CA HIS A 45 -2.41 -0.62 0.87
C HIS A 45 -2.40 -0.06 2.30
N VAL A 46 -1.41 -0.43 3.10
CA VAL A 46 -1.28 0.00 4.50
C VAL A 46 -0.32 1.19 4.64
N PRO A 47 -0.50 2.08 5.63
CA PRO A 47 0.54 3.03 6.02
C PRO A 47 1.73 2.28 6.64
N LEU A 48 2.92 2.90 6.65
CA LEU A 48 4.04 2.41 7.43
C LEU A 48 3.90 2.87 8.88
N THR A 49 3.76 1.91 9.79
CA THR A 49 3.72 2.07 11.24
C THR A 49 4.61 1.00 11.89
N SER A 50 4.70 0.98 13.21
CA SER A 50 5.37 -0.11 13.95
C SER A 50 4.76 -1.48 13.68
N GLU A 51 3.44 -1.55 13.48
CA GLU A 51 2.69 -2.79 13.30
C GLU A 51 2.76 -3.32 11.86
N THR A 52 3.02 -2.45 10.89
CA THR A 52 3.11 -2.81 9.47
C THR A 52 4.54 -2.93 8.96
N HIS A 53 5.53 -2.53 9.76
CA HIS A 53 6.94 -2.72 9.44
C HIS A 53 7.27 -4.21 9.30
N HIS A 54 7.78 -4.60 8.13
CA HIS A 54 8.10 -5.97 7.73
C HIS A 54 6.94 -6.95 7.99
N MET A 55 5.69 -6.49 7.87
CA MET A 55 4.53 -7.36 8.00
C MET A 55 4.45 -8.44 6.92
N MET A 56 5.18 -8.26 5.81
CA MET A 56 5.44 -9.28 4.80
C MET A 56 6.89 -9.75 4.94
N GLY A 57 7.11 -10.72 5.83
CA GLY A 57 8.39 -11.39 6.02
C GLY A 57 8.46 -12.76 5.34
N ALA A 58 9.48 -13.54 5.67
CA ALA A 58 9.69 -14.87 5.09
C ALA A 58 8.54 -15.85 5.38
N GLU A 59 7.94 -15.78 6.57
CA GLU A 59 6.83 -16.65 6.96
C GLU A 59 5.55 -16.33 6.20
N GLU A 60 5.22 -15.04 6.06
CA GLU A 60 4.05 -14.60 5.29
C GLU A 60 4.21 -14.94 3.81
N LEU A 61 5.38 -14.69 3.22
CA LEU A 61 5.67 -15.07 1.83
C LEU A 61 5.55 -16.57 1.61
N ALA A 62 6.05 -17.39 2.54
CA ALA A 62 5.93 -18.86 2.47
C ALA A 62 4.50 -19.37 2.65
N SER A 63 3.61 -18.58 3.24
CA SER A 63 2.20 -18.93 3.41
C SER A 63 1.35 -18.65 2.16
N MET A 64 1.85 -17.84 1.24
CA MET A 64 1.18 -17.53 -0.02
C MET A 64 1.20 -18.75 -0.95
N LYS A 65 0.36 -18.73 -1.98
CA LYS A 65 0.41 -19.73 -3.04
C LYS A 65 1.71 -19.57 -3.85
N GLU A 66 2.26 -20.69 -4.31
CA GLU A 66 3.40 -20.69 -5.25
C GLU A 66 3.09 -19.89 -6.53
N THR A 67 1.83 -19.86 -6.95
CA THR A 67 1.35 -19.12 -8.12
C THR A 67 1.05 -17.64 -7.86
N ALA A 68 1.19 -17.16 -6.62
CA ALA A 68 0.75 -15.83 -6.24
C ALA A 68 1.72 -14.72 -6.66
N PHE A 69 1.18 -13.52 -6.85
CA PHE A 69 1.97 -12.29 -7.05
C PHE A 69 1.80 -11.33 -5.87
N LEU A 70 2.89 -10.75 -5.39
CA LEU A 70 2.88 -9.67 -4.40
C LEU A 70 3.01 -8.30 -5.08
N ILE A 71 2.11 -7.36 -4.78
CA ILE A 71 2.13 -6.00 -5.31
C ILE A 71 2.28 -5.01 -4.15
N ASN A 72 3.34 -4.21 -4.16
CA ASN A 72 3.57 -3.15 -3.18
C ASN A 72 3.66 -1.78 -3.84
N THR A 73 2.61 -0.98 -3.64
CA THR A 73 2.59 0.45 -3.97
C THR A 73 2.35 1.32 -2.73
N SER A 74 2.60 0.77 -1.53
CA SER A 74 2.38 1.45 -0.25
C SER A 74 3.67 2.07 0.27
N ARG A 75 4.49 1.32 0.99
CA ARG A 75 5.81 1.71 1.52
C ARG A 75 6.75 0.51 1.47
N GLY A 76 8.02 0.75 1.14
CA GLY A 76 9.03 -0.30 1.04
C GLY A 76 9.16 -1.15 2.30
N PRO A 77 9.40 -0.55 3.49
CA PRO A 77 9.56 -1.29 4.75
C PRO A 77 8.34 -2.04 5.25
N VAL A 78 7.23 -2.09 4.51
CA VAL A 78 6.12 -3.02 4.79
C VAL A 78 6.52 -4.46 4.43
N VAL A 79 7.46 -4.62 3.50
CA VAL A 79 8.02 -5.89 3.06
C VAL A 79 9.48 -5.97 3.51
N ASP A 80 9.90 -7.12 4.02
CA ASP A 80 11.33 -7.43 4.15
C ASP A 80 11.88 -7.75 2.75
N GLU A 81 12.64 -6.81 2.16
CA GLU A 81 13.14 -6.94 0.79
C GLU A 81 14.09 -8.12 0.62
N LYS A 82 14.83 -8.47 1.67
CA LYS A 82 15.74 -9.62 1.63
C LYS A 82 14.93 -10.92 1.59
N ALA A 83 13.90 -11.03 2.43
CA ALA A 83 12.99 -12.16 2.41
C ALA A 83 12.28 -12.28 1.06
N LEU A 84 11.83 -11.17 0.47
CA LEU A 84 11.21 -11.15 -0.85
C LEU A 84 12.17 -11.60 -1.94
N ALA A 85 13.40 -11.08 -1.97
CA ALA A 85 14.41 -11.47 -2.95
C ALA A 85 14.72 -12.96 -2.87
N ASP A 86 14.84 -13.52 -1.66
CA ASP A 86 15.06 -14.95 -1.46
C ASP A 86 13.85 -15.79 -1.86
N ALA A 87 12.64 -15.35 -1.55
CA ALA A 87 11.39 -16.00 -1.95
C ALA A 87 11.26 -16.08 -3.47
N LEU A 88 11.54 -14.99 -4.18
CA LEU A 88 11.48 -14.93 -5.64
C LEU A 88 12.55 -15.81 -6.29
N LYS A 89 13.80 -15.78 -5.80
CA LYS A 89 14.88 -16.65 -6.30
C LYS A 89 14.58 -18.13 -6.14
N LYS A 90 13.89 -18.50 -5.06
CA LYS A 90 13.52 -19.89 -4.75
C LYS A 90 12.19 -20.32 -5.37
N GLY A 91 11.46 -19.41 -6.03
CA GLY A 91 10.14 -19.70 -6.58
C GLY A 91 9.08 -19.96 -5.50
N VAL A 92 9.20 -19.37 -4.31
CA VAL A 92 8.21 -19.49 -3.22
C VAL A 92 6.87 -18.83 -3.62
N ILE A 93 6.95 -17.75 -4.40
CA ILE A 93 5.82 -17.11 -5.08
C ILE A 93 6.20 -16.85 -6.53
N ALA A 94 5.20 -16.66 -7.39
CA ALA A 94 5.40 -16.55 -8.83
C ALA A 94 6.14 -15.26 -9.22
N GLY A 95 5.85 -14.15 -8.55
CA GLY A 95 6.50 -12.88 -8.83
C GLY A 95 6.08 -11.73 -7.93
N ALA A 96 6.62 -10.54 -8.20
CA ALA A 96 6.26 -9.33 -7.48
C ALA A 96 6.23 -8.07 -8.36
N GLY A 97 5.52 -7.04 -7.92
CA GLY A 97 5.52 -5.70 -8.50
C GLY A 97 5.71 -4.64 -7.42
N LEU A 98 6.81 -3.88 -7.47
CA LEU A 98 7.15 -2.89 -6.45
C LEU A 98 7.29 -1.50 -7.06
N ASP A 99 6.61 -0.52 -6.47
CA ASP A 99 6.85 0.91 -6.72
C ASP A 99 7.69 1.56 -5.61
N VAL A 100 7.91 0.88 -4.49
CA VAL A 100 8.48 1.44 -3.27
C VAL A 100 9.53 0.51 -2.69
N PHE A 101 10.55 1.07 -2.04
CA PHE A 101 11.71 0.32 -1.54
C PHE A 101 12.09 0.73 -0.11
N GLU A 102 12.76 -0.16 0.62
CA GLU A 102 13.21 0.09 1.99
C GLU A 102 14.18 1.28 2.06
N THR A 103 15.03 1.39 1.04
CA THR A 103 15.89 2.55 0.82
C THR A 103 15.68 3.08 -0.58
N GLU A 104 15.41 4.38 -0.68
CA GLU A 104 15.18 5.06 -1.94
C GLU A 104 16.19 6.22 -2.11
N PRO A 105 16.87 6.34 -3.25
CA PRO A 105 16.82 5.46 -4.44
C PRO A 105 17.41 4.06 -4.21
N VAL A 106 16.99 3.10 -5.04
CA VAL A 106 17.47 1.71 -4.97
C VAL A 106 18.96 1.64 -5.31
N SER A 107 19.72 0.91 -4.49
CA SER A 107 21.13 0.61 -4.79
C SER A 107 21.26 -0.29 -6.02
N HIS A 108 22.27 -0.03 -6.85
CA HIS A 108 22.62 -0.91 -7.98
C HIS A 108 22.96 -2.34 -7.55
N ASP A 109 23.35 -2.54 -6.29
CA ASP A 109 23.66 -3.86 -5.72
C ASP A 109 22.41 -4.58 -5.18
N SER A 110 21.21 -4.01 -5.34
CA SER A 110 19.98 -4.62 -4.84
C SER A 110 19.74 -5.98 -5.51
N PRO A 111 19.50 -7.04 -4.72
CA PRO A 111 19.25 -8.38 -5.26
C PRO A 111 17.95 -8.48 -6.05
N LEU A 112 17.07 -7.47 -5.96
CA LEU A 112 15.80 -7.39 -6.69
C LEU A 112 15.99 -6.98 -8.15
N LEU A 113 17.05 -6.23 -8.49
CA LEU A 113 17.25 -5.68 -9.85
C LEU A 113 17.60 -6.75 -10.90
N GLY A 114 18.09 -7.92 -10.48
CA GLY A 114 18.52 -9.00 -11.37
C GLY A 114 17.52 -10.15 -11.50
N LEU A 115 16.29 -10.00 -11.01
CA LEU A 115 15.27 -11.05 -11.04
C LEU A 115 14.36 -10.88 -12.26
N ASP A 116 14.03 -11.99 -12.92
CA ASP A 116 13.17 -11.98 -14.12
C ASP A 116 11.67 -11.95 -13.78
N ASN A 117 11.32 -12.31 -12.54
CA ASN A 117 9.94 -12.42 -12.06
C ASN A 117 9.51 -11.23 -11.18
N ILE A 118 10.07 -10.05 -11.43
CA ILE A 118 9.72 -8.82 -10.72
C ILE A 118 9.57 -7.62 -11.67
N VAL A 119 8.63 -6.73 -11.38
CA VAL A 119 8.48 -5.43 -12.03
C VAL A 119 8.76 -4.33 -11.02
N LEU A 120 9.63 -3.39 -11.37
CA LEU A 120 10.11 -2.33 -10.48
C LEU A 120 9.86 -0.95 -11.08
N THR A 121 9.28 -0.03 -10.29
CA THR A 121 9.11 1.38 -10.66
C THR A 121 9.65 2.31 -9.56
N PRO A 122 10.29 3.44 -9.91
CA PRO A 122 10.92 4.32 -8.91
C PRO A 122 9.93 5.29 -8.24
N HIS A 123 9.06 4.79 -7.37
CA HIS A 123 8.14 5.55 -6.50
C HIS A 123 7.33 6.62 -7.24
N LEU A 124 6.63 6.18 -8.29
CA LEU A 124 5.90 7.04 -9.21
C LEU A 124 4.43 6.69 -9.38
N ALA A 125 3.83 5.89 -8.48
CA ALA A 125 2.39 5.57 -8.55
C ALA A 125 1.47 6.81 -8.62
N SER A 126 1.90 7.96 -8.10
CA SER A 126 1.18 9.24 -8.18
C SER A 126 1.63 10.17 -9.33
N GLY A 127 2.54 9.71 -10.19
CA GLY A 127 3.28 10.48 -11.20
C GLY A 127 2.50 10.88 -12.46
N SER A 128 1.19 11.11 -12.38
CA SER A 128 0.40 11.66 -13.49
C SER A 128 0.26 13.18 -13.38
N ILE A 129 0.14 13.87 -14.52
CA ILE A 129 -0.05 15.33 -14.56
C ILE A 129 -1.29 15.73 -13.74
N GLU A 130 -2.40 15.03 -13.95
CA GLU A 130 -3.66 15.28 -13.26
C GLU A 130 -3.52 15.10 -11.74
N THR A 131 -2.96 13.97 -11.30
CA THR A 131 -2.78 13.67 -9.87
C THR A 131 -1.85 14.68 -9.21
N ARG A 132 -0.69 14.99 -9.83
CA ARG A 132 0.26 15.96 -9.28
C ARG A 132 -0.33 17.37 -9.19
N THR A 133 -1.11 17.79 -10.20
CA THR A 133 -1.81 19.08 -10.19
C THR A 133 -2.84 19.15 -9.06
N LYS A 134 -3.63 18.09 -8.89
CA LYS A 134 -4.61 18.00 -7.81
C LYS A 134 -3.94 17.98 -6.44
N MET A 135 -2.85 17.24 -6.26
CA MET A 135 -2.08 17.23 -5.02
C MET A 135 -1.59 18.62 -4.63
N ALA A 136 -0.99 19.36 -5.58
CA ALA A 136 -0.52 20.72 -5.33
C ALA A 136 -1.66 21.66 -4.92
N THR A 137 -2.78 21.59 -5.62
CA THR A 137 -3.98 22.38 -5.31
C THR A 137 -4.54 22.01 -3.94
N THR A 138 -4.68 20.71 -3.63
CA THR A 138 -5.13 20.23 -2.32
C THR A 138 -4.23 20.70 -1.19
N ALA A 139 -2.90 20.67 -1.37
CA ALA A 139 -1.96 21.16 -0.37
C ALA A 139 -2.16 22.66 -0.11
N ALA A 140 -2.24 23.47 -1.17
CA ALA A 140 -2.50 24.91 -1.07
C ALA A 140 -3.85 25.19 -0.38
N THR A 141 -4.92 24.50 -0.77
CA THR A 141 -6.25 24.64 -0.16
C THR A 141 -6.22 24.37 1.34
N ASN A 142 -5.57 23.28 1.78
CA ASN A 142 -5.49 22.95 3.21
C ASN A 142 -4.74 24.04 4.00
N ILE A 143 -3.66 24.59 3.46
CA ILE A 143 -2.91 25.68 4.11
C ILE A 143 -3.78 26.94 4.20
N VAL A 144 -4.40 27.34 3.10
CA VAL A 144 -5.27 28.53 3.04
C VAL A 144 -6.43 28.40 4.02
N SER A 145 -7.08 27.24 4.13
CA SER A 145 -8.15 27.02 5.10
C SER A 145 -7.69 27.32 6.53
N VAL A 146 -6.54 26.78 6.94
CA VAL A 146 -5.98 27.01 8.28
C VAL A 146 -5.69 28.49 8.52
N LEU A 147 -5.10 29.19 7.54
CA LEU A 147 -4.77 30.61 7.63
C LEU A 147 -6.02 31.51 7.67
N GLN A 148 -7.15 31.02 7.17
CA GLN A 148 -8.46 31.70 7.20
C GLN A 148 -9.33 31.29 8.39
N GLY A 149 -8.78 30.58 9.38
CA GLY A 149 -9.54 30.14 10.55
C GLY A 149 -10.50 28.97 10.27
N SER A 150 -10.44 28.35 9.08
CA SER A 150 -11.30 27.26 8.65
C SER A 150 -10.64 25.88 8.81
N VAL A 151 -11.42 24.87 9.20
CA VAL A 151 -10.92 23.50 9.33
C VAL A 151 -10.45 23.00 7.96
N PRO A 152 -9.18 22.56 7.81
CA PRO A 152 -8.67 22.08 6.54
C PRO A 152 -9.39 20.78 6.13
N PRO A 153 -9.75 20.62 4.85
CA PRO A 153 -10.54 19.48 4.38
C PRO A 153 -9.86 18.11 4.53
N ASN A 154 -8.53 18.07 4.66
CA ASN A 154 -7.74 16.85 4.81
C ASN A 154 -6.96 16.82 6.14
N LEU A 155 -7.59 17.23 7.24
CA LEU A 155 -6.98 17.21 8.57
C LEU A 155 -6.66 15.77 9.02
N VAL A 156 -5.38 15.46 9.21
CA VAL A 156 -4.91 14.11 9.59
C VAL A 156 -5.03 13.86 11.09
N ASN A 157 -4.84 14.87 11.92
CA ASN A 157 -4.84 14.77 13.39
C ASN A 157 -5.94 15.63 14.04
N PRO A 158 -7.23 15.27 13.93
CA PRO A 158 -8.36 16.08 14.44
C PRO A 158 -8.24 16.52 15.91
N GLY A 159 -7.55 15.73 16.74
CA GLY A 159 -7.28 16.06 18.14
C GLY A 159 -6.52 17.40 18.34
N VAL A 160 -5.78 17.88 17.33
CA VAL A 160 -5.07 19.16 17.39
C VAL A 160 -5.99 20.34 17.66
N MET A 161 -7.25 20.27 17.22
CA MET A 161 -8.24 21.34 17.42
C MET A 161 -8.55 21.59 18.90
N LYS A 162 -8.32 20.60 19.78
CA LYS A 162 -8.47 20.75 21.23
C LYS A 162 -7.23 21.36 21.89
N VAL A 163 -6.07 21.24 21.26
CA VAL A 163 -4.77 21.70 21.78
C VAL A 163 -4.45 23.10 21.26
N ARG A 164 -4.74 23.35 19.99
CA ARG A 164 -4.53 24.61 19.29
C ARG A 164 -5.71 24.86 18.35
N PRO A 165 -6.79 25.49 18.85
CA PRO A 165 -7.90 25.90 18.03
C PRO A 165 -7.46 26.86 16.92
N LEU A 166 -8.23 26.92 15.84
CA LEU A 166 -8.00 27.89 14.77
C LEU A 166 -8.34 29.31 15.28
N PRO A 167 -7.61 30.34 14.79
CA PRO A 167 -7.94 31.72 15.12
C PRO A 167 -9.32 32.09 14.56
N GLU A 168 -10.07 32.90 15.32
CA GLU A 168 -11.34 33.51 14.87
C GLU A 168 -11.13 34.51 13.73
#